data_AF-A0A3N6PYK9-F1
#
_entry.id   AF-A0A3N6PYK9-F1
#
_cell.length_a   1.000
_cell.length_b   1.000
_cell.length_c   1.000
_cell.angle_alpha   90.00
_cell.angle_beta   90.00
_cell.angle_gamma   90.00
#
_symmetry.space_group_name_H-M   'P 1'
#
loop_
_entity.id
_entity.type
_entity.pdbx_description
1 polymer ?
#
loop_
_entity_poly.entity_id
_entity_poly.type
_entity_poly.pdbx_seq_one_letter_code
_entity_poly.pdbx_strand_id
1 'polypeptide(L)'
;MTFDNSSGLPLEDRETKIRQAIATELLDYWQKRYTEYIEDRETDEQIWDDGGLNPQELSENAYAAYQFYRGTVEMGDWGSVIVYRMEVEEEAIEIIYVVTDGDDGWLEAYDLDGNLLGAARRYIELLAWKNVEDVRGQVETGDFPPELNCESTLWGRPEVVTEE
;
A
#
# COMPACT_ATOMS: atom_id res chain seq x y z
N MET A 1 -34.82 27.70 -5.60
CA MET A 1 -33.82 27.47 -4.55
C MET A 1 -33.33 26.05 -4.73
N THR A 2 -32.26 25.87 -5.48
CA THR A 2 -31.53 24.61 -5.60
C THR A 2 -30.35 24.71 -4.65
N PHE A 3 -30.32 23.86 -3.64
CA PHE A 3 -29.16 23.72 -2.77
C PHE A 3 -28.12 22.90 -3.52
N ASP A 4 -27.06 23.56 -3.96
CA ASP A 4 -25.82 22.90 -4.33
C ASP A 4 -25.18 22.44 -3.02
N ASN A 5 -25.21 21.12 -2.82
CA ASN A 5 -24.75 20.45 -1.61
C ASN A 5 -23.43 19.71 -1.91
N SER A 6 -22.54 20.34 -2.65
CA SER A 6 -21.14 19.91 -2.79
C SER A 6 -20.36 20.33 -1.55
N SER A 7 -20.59 19.64 -0.42
CA SER A 7 -19.65 19.64 0.70
C SER A 7 -18.42 18.80 0.32
N GLY A 8 -17.75 19.19 -0.76
CA GLY A 8 -16.46 18.64 -1.14
C GLY A 8 -15.43 19.22 -0.21
N LEU A 9 -14.84 18.38 0.63
CA LEU A 9 -13.52 18.69 1.18
C LEU A 9 -12.60 19.04 0.01
N PRO A 10 -11.67 20.00 0.16
CA PRO A 10 -10.65 20.24 -0.85
C PRO A 10 -10.01 18.89 -1.24
N LEU A 11 -9.82 18.62 -2.53
CA LEU A 11 -9.30 17.33 -3.02
C LEU A 11 -8.01 16.91 -2.29
N GLU A 12 -7.14 17.88 -1.99
CA GLU A 12 -5.91 17.66 -1.23
C GLU A 12 -6.16 17.16 0.22
N ASP A 13 -7.24 17.59 0.87
CA ASP A 13 -7.61 17.11 2.21
C ASP A 13 -8.12 15.66 2.16
N ARG A 14 -8.93 15.33 1.13
CA ARG A 14 -9.43 13.96 0.90
C ARG A 14 -8.29 12.98 0.63
N GLU A 15 -7.44 13.25 -0.36
CA GLU A 15 -6.31 12.37 -0.69
C GLU A 15 -5.35 12.20 0.49
N THR A 16 -5.14 13.26 1.27
CA THR A 16 -4.28 13.20 2.46
C THR A 16 -4.88 12.28 3.53
N LYS A 17 -6.19 12.37 3.80
CA LYS A 17 -6.87 11.49 4.75
C LYS A 17 -6.80 10.03 4.32
N ILE A 18 -7.05 9.74 3.05
CA ILE A 18 -7.00 8.36 2.52
C ILE A 18 -5.59 7.80 2.61
N ARG A 19 -4.57 8.57 2.19
CA ARG A 19 -3.16 8.17 2.33
C ARG A 19 -2.77 7.93 3.79
N GLN A 20 -3.26 8.76 4.71
CA GLN A 20 -3.01 8.58 6.14
C GLN A 20 -3.72 7.34 6.70
N ALA A 21 -4.94 7.05 6.26
CA ALA A 21 -5.67 5.85 6.66
C ALA A 21 -4.93 4.59 6.21
N ILE A 22 -4.52 4.53 4.94
CA ILE A 22 -3.73 3.42 4.38
C ILE A 22 -2.42 3.23 5.15
N ALA A 23 -1.68 4.32 5.42
CA ALA A 23 -0.43 4.24 6.18
C ALA A 23 -0.64 3.77 7.63
N THR A 24 -1.76 4.14 8.24
CA THR A 24 -2.11 3.72 9.61
C THR A 24 -2.41 2.23 9.67
N GLU A 25 -3.28 1.72 8.78
CA GLU A 25 -3.59 0.28 8.72
C GLU A 25 -2.36 -0.58 8.42
N LEU A 26 -1.51 -0.12 7.49
CA LEU A 26 -0.26 -0.81 7.16
C LEU A 26 0.68 -0.87 8.37
N LEU A 27 0.81 0.24 9.10
CA LEU A 27 1.60 0.28 10.33
C LEU A 27 1.04 -0.66 11.40
N ASP A 28 -0.26 -0.63 11.65
CA ASP A 28 -0.92 -1.46 12.65
C ASP A 28 -0.76 -2.95 12.33
N TYR A 29 -0.92 -3.33 11.06
CA TYR A 29 -0.69 -4.69 10.58
C TYR A 29 0.74 -5.17 10.89
N TRP A 30 1.75 -4.38 10.51
CA TRP A 30 3.14 -4.76 10.71
C TRP A 30 3.57 -4.73 12.18
N GLN A 31 3.02 -3.82 13.01
CA GLN A 31 3.23 -3.84 14.46
C GLN A 31 2.69 -5.13 15.09
N LYS A 32 1.50 -5.58 14.66
CA LYS A 32 0.93 -6.85 15.11
C LYS A 32 1.80 -8.03 14.70
N ARG A 33 2.20 -8.10 13.42
CA ARG A 33 3.11 -9.13 12.90
C ARG A 33 4.44 -9.16 13.65
N TYR A 34 5.03 -8.00 13.93
CA TYR A 34 6.27 -7.88 14.69
C TYR A 34 6.12 -8.36 16.14
N THR A 35 5.00 -8.04 16.78
CA THR A 35 4.68 -8.53 18.14
C THR A 35 4.57 -10.04 18.16
N GLU A 36 3.89 -10.64 17.19
CA GLU A 36 3.74 -12.09 17.09
C GLU A 36 5.07 -12.78 16.79
N TYR A 37 5.92 -12.17 15.95
CA TYR A 37 7.28 -12.64 15.71
C TYR A 37 8.14 -12.68 16.98
N ILE A 38 8.14 -11.61 17.79
CA ILE A 38 8.86 -11.58 19.08
C ILE A 38 8.38 -12.68 20.02
N GLU A 39 7.08 -13.00 19.98
CA GLU A 39 6.46 -14.00 20.83
C GLU A 39 6.51 -15.44 20.28
N ASP A 40 7.22 -15.67 19.16
CA ASP A 40 7.32 -16.96 18.48
C ASP A 40 5.93 -17.53 18.11
N ARG A 41 5.01 -16.65 17.70
CA ARG A 41 3.68 -16.99 17.22
C ARG A 41 3.61 -16.85 15.70
N GLU A 42 3.09 -17.88 15.03
CA GLU A 42 2.71 -17.78 13.62
C GLU A 42 1.34 -17.08 13.48
N THR A 43 1.19 -16.27 12.44
CA THR A 43 -0.11 -15.74 12.00
C THR A 43 -0.24 -15.84 10.49
N ASP A 44 -1.46 -16.16 10.05
CA ASP A 44 -1.88 -16.17 8.65
C ASP A 44 -2.75 -14.95 8.31
N GLU A 45 -2.74 -13.93 9.18
CA GLU A 45 -3.55 -12.74 8.99
C GLU A 45 -3.06 -11.92 7.78
N GLN A 46 -4.02 -11.56 6.94
CA GLN A 46 -3.82 -10.64 5.84
C GLN A 46 -4.00 -9.20 6.31
N ILE A 47 -3.35 -8.26 5.62
CA ILE A 47 -3.46 -6.84 5.94
C ILE A 47 -4.89 -6.31 5.80
N TRP A 48 -5.53 -6.65 4.69
CA TRP A 48 -6.91 -6.29 4.36
C TRP A 48 -7.60 -7.54 3.82
N ASP A 49 -8.93 -7.57 3.94
CA ASP A 49 -9.73 -8.61 3.29
C ASP A 49 -9.73 -8.35 1.78
N ASP A 50 -9.23 -9.30 1.00
CA ASP A 50 -9.33 -9.21 -0.46
C ASP A 50 -10.76 -9.43 -0.94
N GLY A 51 -11.66 -9.99 -0.10
CA GLY A 51 -13.06 -10.26 -0.42
C GLY A 51 -13.26 -11.17 -1.64
N GLY A 52 -12.20 -11.84 -2.12
CA GLY A 52 -12.18 -12.49 -3.43
C GLY A 52 -12.39 -11.52 -4.60
N LEU A 53 -11.95 -10.26 -4.48
CA LEU A 53 -12.14 -9.23 -5.49
C LEU A 53 -11.59 -9.70 -6.83
N ASN A 54 -12.46 -9.76 -7.84
CA ASN A 54 -12.01 -10.10 -9.17
C ASN A 54 -11.34 -8.86 -9.79
N PRO A 55 -10.08 -8.94 -10.28
CA PRO A 55 -9.44 -7.80 -10.93
C PRO A 55 -10.24 -7.22 -12.11
N GLN A 56 -11.14 -7.98 -12.74
CA GLN A 56 -12.02 -7.46 -13.81
C GLN A 56 -13.14 -6.54 -13.29
N GLU A 57 -13.36 -6.45 -11.98
CA GLU A 57 -14.34 -5.57 -11.33
C GLU A 57 -13.73 -4.25 -10.86
N LEU A 58 -12.44 -4.05 -11.09
CA LEU A 58 -11.73 -2.81 -10.80
C LEU A 58 -12.15 -1.68 -11.76
N SER A 59 -12.02 -0.44 -11.27
CA SER A 59 -12.04 0.74 -12.12
C SER A 59 -10.95 0.66 -13.22
N GLU A 60 -11.14 1.39 -14.32
CA GLU A 60 -10.27 1.30 -15.49
C GLU A 60 -8.78 1.54 -15.15
N ASN A 61 -8.50 2.58 -14.35
CA ASN A 61 -7.12 2.92 -13.98
C ASN A 61 -6.54 1.97 -12.93
N ALA A 62 -7.34 1.49 -11.97
CA ALA A 62 -6.89 0.46 -11.03
C ALA A 62 -6.58 -0.86 -11.76
N TYR A 63 -7.40 -1.25 -12.73
CA TYR A 63 -7.13 -2.41 -13.57
C TYR A 63 -5.87 -2.24 -14.42
N ALA A 64 -5.65 -1.05 -14.98
CA ALA A 64 -4.42 -0.74 -15.72
C ALA A 64 -3.17 -0.84 -14.83
N ALA A 65 -3.24 -0.34 -13.59
CA ALA A 65 -2.18 -0.49 -12.59
C ALA A 65 -1.92 -1.96 -12.25
N TYR A 66 -2.99 -2.74 -11.99
CA TYR A 66 -2.89 -4.18 -11.76
C TYR A 66 -2.17 -4.90 -12.92
N GLN A 67 -2.57 -4.64 -14.17
CA GLN A 67 -1.92 -5.26 -15.34
C GLN A 67 -0.46 -4.87 -15.48
N PHE A 68 -0.12 -3.61 -15.19
CA PHE A 68 1.26 -3.13 -15.23
C PHE A 68 2.15 -3.90 -14.25
N TYR A 69 1.78 -3.96 -12.96
CA TYR A 69 2.58 -4.67 -11.97
C TYR A 69 2.56 -6.17 -12.21
N ARG A 70 1.43 -6.75 -12.59
CA ARG A 70 1.35 -8.19 -12.89
C ARG A 70 2.28 -8.59 -14.04
N GLY A 71 2.30 -7.78 -15.10
CA GLY A 71 3.17 -8.01 -16.26
C GLY A 71 4.67 -7.88 -15.95
N THR A 72 5.02 -7.15 -14.88
CA THR A 72 6.42 -6.86 -14.55
C THR A 72 6.94 -7.71 -13.38
N VAL A 73 6.12 -7.87 -12.35
CA VAL A 73 6.44 -8.50 -11.06
C VAL A 73 6.07 -9.99 -11.08
N GLU A 74 4.78 -10.32 -11.23
CA GLU A 74 4.33 -11.72 -11.22
C GLU A 74 4.86 -12.51 -12.42
N MET A 75 4.78 -11.95 -13.63
CA MET A 75 5.36 -12.59 -14.81
C MET A 75 6.89 -12.64 -14.78
N GLY A 76 7.51 -11.77 -13.98
CA GLY A 76 8.94 -11.76 -13.71
C GLY A 76 9.38 -12.77 -12.64
N ASP A 77 8.44 -13.35 -11.89
CA ASP A 77 8.69 -14.31 -10.80
C ASP A 77 9.58 -13.76 -9.68
N TRP A 78 9.29 -12.54 -9.21
CA TRP A 78 10.01 -11.91 -8.08
C TRP A 78 9.08 -11.19 -7.10
N GLY A 79 7.79 -11.51 -7.15
CA GLY A 79 6.78 -10.96 -6.26
C GLY A 79 5.35 -11.29 -6.66
N SER A 80 4.40 -10.68 -5.95
CA SER A 80 2.96 -10.84 -6.12
C SER A 80 2.25 -9.50 -6.20
N VAL A 81 1.14 -9.46 -6.94
CA VAL A 81 0.25 -8.31 -7.02
C VAL A 81 -1.10 -8.67 -6.43
N ILE A 82 -1.42 -8.06 -5.31
CA ILE A 82 -2.64 -8.29 -4.57
C ILE A 82 -3.54 -7.07 -4.75
N VAL A 83 -4.84 -7.31 -4.80
CA VAL A 83 -5.85 -6.26 -4.92
C VAL A 83 -6.72 -6.29 -3.68
N TYR A 84 -6.92 -5.12 -3.08
CA TYR A 84 -7.75 -4.95 -1.91
C TYR A 84 -8.83 -3.90 -2.16
N ARG A 85 -9.88 -3.97 -1.34
CA ARG A 85 -10.86 -2.90 -1.21
C ARG A 85 -10.95 -2.47 0.25
N MET A 86 -10.64 -1.21 0.52
CA MET A 86 -10.69 -0.62 1.86
C MET A 86 -11.82 0.40 1.92
N GLU A 87 -12.48 0.56 3.06
CA GLU A 87 -13.44 1.64 3.30
C GLU A 87 -12.80 2.73 4.17
N VAL A 88 -12.80 3.98 3.70
CA VAL A 88 -12.31 5.16 4.43
C VAL A 88 -13.41 6.20 4.45
N GLU A 89 -13.92 6.55 5.64
CA GLU A 89 -15.00 7.55 5.78
C GLU A 89 -16.23 7.28 4.88
N GLU A 90 -16.70 6.03 4.81
CA GLU A 90 -17.81 5.56 3.95
C GLU A 90 -17.49 5.53 2.43
N GLU A 91 -16.23 5.76 2.06
CA GLU A 91 -15.76 5.69 0.68
C GLU A 91 -14.94 4.42 0.44
N ALA A 92 -15.31 3.66 -0.59
CA ALA A 92 -14.57 2.47 -1.00
C ALA A 92 -13.38 2.83 -1.89
N ILE A 93 -12.21 2.32 -1.52
CA ILE A 93 -10.91 2.56 -2.14
C ILE A 93 -10.39 1.25 -2.71
N GLU A 94 -9.96 1.27 -3.96
CA GLU A 94 -9.30 0.15 -4.62
C GLU A 94 -7.79 0.31 -4.44
N ILE A 95 -7.15 -0.71 -3.87
CA ILE A 95 -5.71 -0.69 -3.58
C ILE A 95 -5.03 -1.79 -4.39
N ILE A 96 -4.06 -1.38 -5.21
CA ILE A 96 -3.11 -2.29 -5.85
C ILE A 96 -1.90 -2.38 -4.94
N TYR A 97 -1.71 -3.53 -4.31
CA TYR A 97 -0.66 -3.79 -3.35
C TYR A 97 0.35 -4.79 -3.92
N VAL A 98 1.59 -4.35 -4.06
CA VAL A 98 2.66 -5.18 -4.63
C VAL A 98 3.62 -5.59 -3.53
N VAL A 99 4.00 -6.85 -3.51
CA VAL A 99 5.04 -7.39 -2.62
C VAL A 99 6.09 -8.13 -3.42
N THR A 100 7.35 -7.77 -3.22
CA THR A 100 8.49 -8.49 -3.77
C THR A 100 8.94 -9.57 -2.80
N ASP A 101 9.80 -10.47 -3.25
CA ASP A 101 10.44 -11.46 -2.38
C ASP A 101 11.38 -10.84 -1.32
N GLY A 102 11.66 -9.53 -1.42
CA GLY A 102 12.51 -8.76 -0.51
C GLY A 102 11.73 -7.94 0.53
N ASP A 103 10.43 -8.21 0.71
CA ASP A 103 9.48 -7.52 1.61
C ASP A 103 9.18 -6.05 1.26
N ASP A 104 9.77 -5.56 0.18
CA ASP A 104 9.51 -4.26 -0.42
C ASP A 104 8.35 -4.33 -1.44
N GLY A 105 8.00 -3.19 -2.02
CA GLY A 105 7.06 -3.18 -3.14
C GLY A 105 6.50 -1.80 -3.47
N TRP A 106 5.29 -1.80 -4.00
CA TRP A 106 4.59 -0.60 -4.44
C TRP A 106 3.13 -0.65 -4.02
N LEU A 107 2.52 0.52 -3.94
CA LEU A 107 1.11 0.68 -3.61
C LEU A 107 0.52 1.77 -4.50
N GLU A 108 -0.62 1.50 -5.12
CA GLU A 108 -1.43 2.53 -5.79
C GLU A 108 -2.87 2.45 -5.27
N ALA A 109 -3.46 3.60 -4.95
CA ALA A 109 -4.82 3.70 -4.43
C ALA A 109 -5.70 4.53 -5.37
N TYR A 110 -6.90 4.02 -5.63
CA TYR A 110 -7.88 4.62 -6.54
C TYR A 110 -9.25 4.67 -5.88
N ASP A 111 -10.08 5.66 -6.23
CA ASP A 111 -11.51 5.57 -5.93
C ASP A 111 -12.23 4.69 -6.96
N LEU A 112 -13.53 4.41 -6.73
CA LEU A 112 -14.32 3.56 -7.62
C LEU A 112 -14.54 4.16 -9.02
N ASP A 113 -14.33 5.46 -9.20
CA ASP A 113 -14.36 6.13 -10.50
C ASP A 113 -13.00 6.01 -11.24
N GLY A 114 -11.99 5.44 -10.58
CA GLY A 114 -10.64 5.25 -11.12
C GLY A 114 -9.75 6.49 -11.01
N ASN A 115 -10.09 7.48 -10.19
CA ASN A 115 -9.19 8.59 -9.94
C ASN A 115 -8.08 8.16 -8.98
N LEU A 116 -6.84 8.52 -9.30
CA LEU A 116 -5.69 8.22 -8.45
C LEU A 116 -5.75 9.06 -7.17
N LEU A 117 -5.63 8.39 -6.03
CA LEU A 117 -5.61 9.00 -4.69
C LEU A 117 -4.20 9.04 -4.10
N GLY A 118 -3.32 8.16 -4.57
CA GLY A 118 -1.92 8.14 -4.17
C GLY A 118 -1.18 6.96 -4.78
N ALA A 119 0.13 7.13 -4.96
CA ALA A 119 1.05 6.08 -5.31
C ALA A 119 2.26 6.13 -4.37
N ALA A 120 2.77 4.99 -3.95
CA ALA A 120 3.89 4.91 -3.02
C ALA A 120 4.85 3.78 -3.36
N ARG A 121 6.14 4.03 -3.12
CA ARG A 121 7.12 2.98 -2.84
C ARG A 121 6.94 2.53 -1.40
N ARG A 122 7.07 1.23 -1.14
CA ARG A 122 6.98 0.70 0.23
C ARG A 122 8.15 -0.19 0.60
N TYR A 123 8.43 -0.23 1.89
CA TYR A 123 9.33 -1.18 2.53
C TYR A 123 8.71 -1.56 3.87
N ILE A 124 8.16 -2.78 3.96
CA ILE A 124 7.39 -3.24 5.12
C ILE A 124 6.26 -2.23 5.46
N GLU A 125 6.34 -1.54 6.60
CA GLU A 125 5.36 -0.54 7.07
C GLU A 125 5.59 0.88 6.55
N LEU A 126 6.74 1.13 5.92
CA LEU A 126 7.13 2.45 5.46
C LEU A 126 6.54 2.72 4.07
N LEU A 127 6.01 3.94 3.89
CA LEU A 127 5.48 4.43 2.60
C LEU A 127 6.14 5.74 2.21
N ALA A 128 6.61 5.83 0.98
CA ALA A 128 7.08 7.05 0.34
C ALA A 128 6.13 7.42 -0.81
N TRP A 129 5.16 8.29 -0.51
CA TRP A 129 4.19 8.79 -1.47
C TRP A 129 4.85 9.67 -2.53
N LYS A 130 4.59 9.37 -3.81
CA LYS A 130 5.16 10.04 -4.98
C LYS A 130 4.11 10.16 -6.09
N ASN A 131 4.47 10.84 -7.18
CA ASN A 131 3.66 10.73 -8.40
C ASN A 131 3.79 9.31 -8.99
N VAL A 132 2.75 8.87 -9.68
CA VAL A 132 2.66 7.49 -10.19
C VAL A 132 3.75 7.16 -11.21
N GLU A 133 4.22 8.13 -11.98
CA GLU A 133 5.30 7.92 -12.97
C GLU A 133 6.63 7.60 -12.29
N ASP A 134 6.99 8.33 -11.23
CA ASP A 134 8.17 8.07 -10.41
C ASP A 134 8.08 6.70 -9.73
N VAL A 135 6.92 6.36 -9.16
CA VAL A 135 6.67 5.06 -8.48
C VAL A 135 6.84 3.91 -9.47
N ARG A 136 6.23 4.01 -10.66
CA ARG A 136 6.32 2.97 -11.69
C ARG A 136 7.73 2.89 -12.29
N GLY A 137 8.43 4.02 -12.44
CA GLY A 137 9.83 4.04 -12.88
C GLY A 137 10.79 3.34 -11.90
N GLN A 138 10.44 3.29 -10.61
CA GLN A 138 11.21 2.55 -9.61
C GLN A 138 11.07 1.02 -9.74
N VAL A 139 10.04 0.52 -10.42
CA VAL A 139 9.89 -0.93 -10.68
C VAL A 139 11.04 -1.46 -11.53
N GLU A 140 11.54 -0.67 -12.47
CA GLU A 140 12.63 -1.07 -13.35
C GLU A 140 14.01 -0.98 -12.68
N THR A 141 14.17 -0.09 -11.69
CA THR A 141 15.46 0.20 -11.06
C THR A 141 15.64 -0.52 -9.73
N GLY A 142 14.56 -0.77 -9.00
CA GLY A 142 14.56 -1.25 -7.62
C GLY A 142 14.95 -0.18 -6.59
N ASP A 143 15.23 1.05 -7.03
CA ASP A 143 15.77 2.11 -6.16
C ASP A 143 14.75 2.54 -5.11
N PHE A 144 15.25 2.79 -3.89
CA PHE A 144 14.46 3.41 -2.82
C PHE A 144 14.61 4.94 -2.86
N PRO A 145 13.50 5.68 -2.71
CA PRO A 145 13.58 7.12 -2.54
C PRO A 145 14.22 7.46 -1.18
N PRO A 146 14.98 8.56 -1.07
CA PRO A 146 15.78 8.88 0.13
C PRO A 146 14.94 9.10 1.40
N GLU A 147 13.66 9.43 1.28
CA GLU A 147 12.74 9.49 2.41
C GLU A 147 12.34 8.13 2.99
N LEU A 148 12.54 7.03 2.25
CA LEU A 148 12.24 5.68 2.71
C LEU A 148 13.48 5.11 3.43
N ASN A 149 13.61 5.42 4.71
CA ASN A 149 14.72 4.93 5.53
C ASN A 149 14.46 3.49 6.00
N CYS A 150 14.95 2.48 5.27
CA CYS A 150 14.78 1.08 5.64
C CYS A 150 15.42 0.69 6.99
N GLU A 151 16.31 1.52 7.56
CA GLU A 151 16.85 1.30 8.90
C GLU A 151 15.88 1.70 10.02
N SER A 152 14.84 2.47 9.71
CA SER A 152 13.83 2.90 10.68
C SER A 152 12.62 1.98 10.76
N THR A 153 12.70 0.78 10.18
CA THR A 153 11.60 -0.17 10.31
C THR A 153 11.49 -0.72 11.73
N LEU A 154 10.33 -1.27 12.07
CA LEU A 154 10.10 -2.06 13.28
C LEU A 154 11.08 -3.23 13.39
N TRP A 155 11.61 -3.69 12.25
CA TRP A 155 12.53 -4.81 12.11
C TRP A 155 14.01 -4.40 12.08
N GLY A 156 14.29 -3.09 12.14
CA GLY A 156 15.64 -2.53 12.27
C GLY A 156 16.32 -3.03 13.56
N ARG A 157 17.60 -3.40 13.43
CA ARG A 157 18.43 -4.18 14.38
C ARG A 157 17.82 -4.37 15.77
N PRO A 158 17.54 -5.62 16.21
CA PRO A 158 17.28 -5.86 17.62
C PRO A 158 18.43 -5.23 18.40
N GLU A 159 18.12 -4.38 19.39
CA GLU A 159 19.11 -4.02 20.39
C GLU A 159 19.74 -5.33 20.83
N VAL A 160 21.05 -5.46 20.65
CA VAL A 160 21.78 -6.63 21.14
C VAL A 160 21.44 -6.68 22.61
N VAL A 161 20.56 -7.61 23.00
CA VAL A 161 20.28 -7.89 24.40
C VAL A 161 21.61 -8.39 24.94
N THR A 162 22.39 -7.49 25.53
CA THR A 162 23.55 -7.87 26.30
C THR A 162 23.00 -8.62 27.49
N GLU A 163 23.06 -9.96 27.43
CA GLU A 163 22.90 -10.81 28.60
C GLU A 163 23.93 -10.31 29.65
N GLU A 164 23.43 -9.72 30.74
CA GLU A 164 24.22 -9.42 31.94
C GLU A 164 24.51 -10.69 32.76
#